data_AF-A0A1I3YXM4-F1
#
_entry.id   AF-A0A1I3YXM4-F1
#
_cell.length_a   1.000
_cell.length_b   1.000
_cell.length_c   1.000
_cell.angle_alpha   90.00
_cell.angle_beta   90.00
_cell.angle_gamma   90.00
#
_symmetry.space_group_name_H-M   'P 1'
#
loop_
_entity.id
_entity.type
_entity.pdbx_description
1 polymer ?
#
loop_
_entity_poly.entity_id
_entity_poly.type
_entity_poly.pdbx_seq_one_letter_code
_entity_poly.pdbx_strand_id
1 'polypeptide(L)'
;MKIKLIAAAAIAALGFATSAQAHKAWLQPSQTVFSDKGAWLTVDAAVSNDLFYFNHVPLPLERLRITAPDGSAVQAQNASTGKLRSVFDVELAQEGTYKIAMVNEGMFASYKLGGEAKRWRGKAEDFKAGIPAGATEVSASESLGRVETFATVGSPTTGVFKASGKGIELVPVTHPNDLFAGEKATFQLLVDGKPAAGLKIEVVPGATRYRDQQNEIHLTSGADGKFEVNWPQAGMYWLETASEDAKTTLPDAKQRRLSYVAVFEVLSQ
;
A
#
# COMPACT_ATOMS: atom_id res chain seq x y z
N MET A 1 -11.98 -46.44 -33.70
CA MET A 1 -11.88 -46.30 -32.23
C MET A 1 -10.64 -45.46 -31.88
N LYS A 2 -10.37 -44.27 -32.44
CA LYS A 2 -11.05 -42.98 -32.27
C LYS A 2 -11.87 -42.89 -30.98
N ILE A 3 -11.54 -41.93 -30.10
CA ILE A 3 -12.22 -41.55 -28.84
C ILE A 3 -11.72 -42.23 -27.54
N LYS A 4 -10.42 -42.42 -27.29
CA LYS A 4 -9.92 -42.78 -25.93
C LYS A 4 -8.58 -42.16 -25.51
N LEU A 5 -8.22 -40.98 -26.04
CA LEU A 5 -6.96 -40.29 -25.68
C LEU A 5 -7.11 -38.80 -25.35
N ILE A 6 -8.33 -38.29 -25.14
CA ILE A 6 -8.57 -36.86 -24.85
C ILE A 6 -8.92 -36.61 -23.37
N ALA A 7 -8.99 -37.64 -22.52
CA ALA A 7 -9.45 -37.48 -21.13
C ALA A 7 -8.34 -37.28 -20.07
N ALA A 8 -7.07 -37.13 -20.47
CA ALA A 8 -5.95 -37.04 -19.53
C ALA A 8 -5.24 -35.67 -19.46
N ALA A 9 -5.72 -34.65 -20.19
CA ALA A 9 -5.08 -33.32 -20.24
C ALA A 9 -5.90 -32.20 -19.55
N ALA A 10 -7.01 -32.52 -18.88
CA ALA A 10 -7.94 -31.52 -18.33
C ALA A 10 -7.85 -31.28 -16.82
N ILE A 11 -6.89 -31.91 -16.10
CA ILE A 11 -6.81 -31.82 -14.62
C ILE A 11 -5.70 -30.87 -14.11
N ALA A 12 -4.89 -30.28 -15.01
CA ALA A 12 -3.75 -29.45 -14.60
C ALA A 12 -3.99 -27.92 -14.56
N ALA A 13 -5.23 -27.44 -14.73
CA ALA A 13 -5.51 -26.00 -14.87
C ALA A 13 -6.36 -25.36 -13.75
N LEU A 14 -6.71 -26.10 -12.68
CA LEU A 14 -7.56 -25.59 -11.58
C LEU A 14 -6.79 -25.10 -10.35
N GLY A 15 -5.46 -24.91 -10.45
CA GLY A 15 -4.58 -24.67 -9.30
C GLY A 15 -4.17 -23.23 -9.01
N PHE A 16 -4.59 -22.24 -9.80
CA PHE A 16 -4.25 -20.82 -9.56
C PHE A 16 -5.45 -19.90 -9.73
N ALA A 17 -6.55 -20.19 -9.03
CA ALA A 17 -7.41 -19.10 -8.58
C ALA A 17 -6.67 -18.39 -7.44
N THR A 18 -5.64 -17.60 -7.78
CA THR A 18 -5.18 -16.57 -6.86
C THR A 18 -6.41 -15.72 -6.59
N SER A 19 -6.74 -15.56 -5.31
CA SER A 19 -7.73 -14.59 -4.89
C SER A 19 -7.29 -13.25 -5.46
N ALA A 20 -7.89 -12.82 -6.57
CA ALA A 20 -7.76 -11.48 -7.08
C ALA A 20 -8.19 -10.58 -5.93
N GLN A 21 -7.22 -9.96 -5.26
CA GLN A 21 -7.49 -9.09 -4.14
C GLN A 21 -8.07 -7.82 -4.77
N ALA A 22 -9.39 -7.82 -4.96
CA ALA A 22 -10.06 -6.83 -5.79
C ALA A 22 -9.91 -5.41 -5.25
N HIS A 23 -9.66 -5.27 -3.95
CA HIS A 23 -9.59 -3.97 -3.29
C HIS A 23 -8.17 -3.39 -3.32
N LYS A 24 -7.95 -2.40 -4.19
CA LYS A 24 -6.71 -1.62 -4.29
C LYS A 24 -6.86 -0.33 -3.50
N ALA A 25 -6.13 -0.18 -2.39
CA ALA A 25 -6.04 1.09 -1.67
C ALA A 25 -5.02 2.01 -2.36
N TRP A 26 -5.22 3.32 -2.35
CA TRP A 26 -4.29 4.26 -3.00
C TRP A 26 -4.42 5.69 -2.48
N LEU A 27 -3.32 6.44 -2.61
CA LEU A 27 -3.23 7.88 -2.47
C LEU A 27 -2.79 8.44 -3.83
N GLN A 28 -3.71 9.07 -4.57
CA GLN A 28 -3.41 9.60 -5.89
C GLN A 28 -3.16 11.12 -5.80
N PRO A 29 -1.92 11.59 -5.97
CA PRO A 29 -1.62 13.01 -6.02
C PRO A 29 -2.07 13.62 -7.35
N SER A 30 -2.36 14.93 -7.36
CA SER A 30 -2.67 15.67 -8.58
C SER A 30 -1.48 15.75 -9.55
N GLN A 31 -0.26 15.81 -8.99
CA GLN A 31 1.04 15.71 -9.64
C GLN A 31 2.10 15.51 -8.55
N THR A 32 3.33 15.16 -8.91
CA THR A 32 4.38 14.84 -7.92
C THR A 32 5.63 15.71 -8.00
N VAL A 33 5.78 16.54 -9.03
CA VAL A 33 6.93 17.44 -9.20
C VAL A 33 6.45 18.89 -9.27
N PHE A 34 7.05 19.76 -8.46
CA PHE A 34 6.69 21.17 -8.31
C PHE A 34 7.93 22.05 -8.40
N SER A 35 7.82 23.21 -9.04
CA SER A 35 8.93 24.17 -9.13
C SER A 35 8.97 25.14 -7.96
N ASP A 36 7.80 25.59 -7.47
CA ASP A 36 7.69 26.69 -6.53
C ASP A 36 7.22 26.24 -5.14
N LYS A 37 7.81 26.85 -4.10
CA LYS A 37 7.31 26.75 -2.72
C LYS A 37 5.94 27.43 -2.60
N GLY A 38 5.12 26.93 -1.69
CA GLY A 38 3.74 27.41 -1.49
C GLY A 38 2.77 26.90 -2.57
N ALA A 39 3.24 26.03 -3.48
CA ALA A 39 2.36 25.29 -4.35
C ALA A 39 1.46 24.34 -3.55
N TRP A 40 0.30 24.04 -4.13
CA TRP A 40 -0.70 23.17 -3.52
C TRP A 40 -0.73 21.82 -4.22
N LEU A 41 -0.66 20.76 -3.41
CA LEU A 41 -0.87 19.38 -3.83
C LEU A 41 -2.25 18.93 -3.35
N THR A 42 -3.11 18.49 -4.26
CA THR A 42 -4.36 17.80 -3.90
C THR A 42 -4.13 16.29 -3.97
N VAL A 43 -4.68 15.55 -3.01
CA VAL A 43 -4.57 14.08 -2.96
C VAL A 43 -5.95 13.46 -2.78
N ASP A 44 -6.30 12.54 -3.67
CA ASP A 44 -7.45 11.66 -3.54
C ASP A 44 -7.04 10.35 -2.83
N ALA A 45 -7.86 9.89 -1.88
CA ALA A 45 -7.59 8.73 -1.04
C ALA A 45 -8.79 7.76 -1.02
N ALA A 46 -8.62 6.59 -1.59
CA ALA A 46 -9.70 5.61 -1.72
C ALA A 46 -9.20 4.16 -1.75
N VAL A 47 -10.15 3.25 -1.56
CA VAL A 47 -10.04 1.84 -1.93
C VAL A 47 -10.98 1.64 -3.11
N SER A 48 -10.55 0.87 -4.11
CA SER A 48 -11.33 0.63 -5.33
C SER A 48 -11.20 -0.78 -5.87
N ASN A 49 -12.20 -1.21 -6.64
CA ASN A 49 -12.15 -2.42 -7.46
C ASN A 49 -11.39 -2.17 -8.78
N ASP A 50 -11.62 -0.99 -9.38
CA ASP A 50 -10.90 -0.55 -10.56
C ASP A 50 -9.84 0.45 -10.11
N LEU A 51 -8.58 0.27 -10.48
CA LEU A 51 -7.49 1.13 -10.03
C LEU A 51 -7.75 2.61 -10.39
N PHE A 52 -7.58 3.50 -9.40
CA PHE A 52 -7.83 4.95 -9.53
C PHE A 52 -9.26 5.32 -9.92
N TYR A 53 -10.25 4.51 -9.52
CA TYR A 53 -11.66 4.79 -9.73
C TYR A 53 -12.46 4.73 -8.43
N PHE A 54 -13.30 5.72 -8.18
CA PHE A 54 -14.04 5.84 -6.92
C PHE A 54 -15.27 4.93 -6.90
N ASN A 55 -15.11 3.63 -6.60
CA ASN A 55 -16.21 2.65 -6.66
C ASN A 55 -16.32 1.68 -5.47
N HIS A 56 -15.55 1.84 -4.40
CA HIS A 56 -15.66 1.00 -3.20
C HIS A 56 -15.84 1.82 -1.91
N VAL A 57 -14.77 2.31 -1.27
CA VAL A 57 -14.86 3.09 0.00
C VAL A 57 -13.73 4.13 0.11
N PRO A 58 -13.94 5.23 0.86
CA PRO A 58 -12.88 6.18 1.17
C PRO A 58 -11.83 5.57 2.10
N LEU A 59 -10.60 6.09 2.04
CA LEU A 59 -9.65 5.87 3.12
C LEU A 59 -9.88 6.87 4.27
N PRO A 60 -9.83 6.43 5.55
CA PRO A 60 -10.13 7.26 6.72
C PRO A 60 -8.97 8.21 7.11
N LEU A 61 -9.17 9.52 6.98
CA LEU A 61 -8.08 10.52 7.09
C LEU A 61 -7.46 10.64 8.50
N GLU A 62 -8.03 10.05 9.54
CA GLU A 62 -7.44 10.02 10.89
C GLU A 62 -6.08 9.28 10.91
N ARG A 63 -5.84 8.44 9.90
CA ARG A 63 -4.58 7.69 9.69
C ARG A 63 -3.57 8.41 8.80
N LEU A 64 -3.93 9.59 8.29
CA LEU A 64 -3.06 10.39 7.43
C LEU A 64 -1.87 10.93 8.22
N ARG A 65 -0.69 10.83 7.64
CA ARG A 65 0.56 11.40 8.12
C ARG A 65 1.25 12.05 6.94
N ILE A 66 1.55 13.34 7.04
CA ILE A 66 2.31 14.07 6.02
C ILE A 66 3.61 14.53 6.69
N THR A 67 4.73 14.20 6.06
CA THR A 67 6.07 14.54 6.54
C THR A 67 6.73 15.49 5.55
N ALA A 68 7.18 16.65 6.03
CA ALA A 68 7.93 17.63 5.26
C ALA A 68 9.39 17.19 5.04
N PRO A 69 10.15 17.86 4.13
CA PRO A 69 11.54 17.54 3.84
C PRO A 69 12.48 17.55 5.06
N ASP A 70 12.22 18.44 6.02
CA ASP A 70 12.94 18.54 7.30
C ASP A 70 12.54 17.49 8.35
N GLY A 71 11.54 16.65 8.04
CA GLY A 71 10.99 15.64 8.95
C GLY A 71 9.85 16.12 9.84
N SER A 72 9.47 17.41 9.78
CA SER A 72 8.33 17.94 10.52
C SER A 72 6.99 17.43 9.99
N ALA A 73 5.97 17.41 10.85
CA ALA A 73 4.62 17.02 10.46
C ALA A 73 3.90 18.18 9.76
N VAL A 74 3.19 17.87 8.67
CA VAL A 74 2.35 18.82 7.94
C VAL A 74 0.88 18.50 8.17
N GLN A 75 0.08 19.52 8.43
CA GLN A 75 -1.36 19.39 8.59
C GLN A 75 -2.03 19.44 7.21
N ALA A 76 -2.87 18.46 6.91
CA ALA A 76 -3.72 18.49 5.71
C ALA A 76 -4.75 19.62 5.81
N GLN A 77 -4.99 20.30 4.70
CA GLN A 77 -5.98 21.37 4.54
C GLN A 77 -7.16 20.87 3.71
N ASN A 78 -8.31 21.56 3.80
CA ASN A 78 -9.52 21.28 2.99
C ASN A 78 -9.96 19.79 2.99
N ALA A 79 -9.69 19.08 4.09
CA ALA A 79 -9.99 17.66 4.19
C ALA A 79 -11.50 17.41 4.14
N SER A 80 -11.92 16.47 3.27
CA SER A 80 -13.31 16.08 3.09
C SER A 80 -13.43 14.59 2.81
N THR A 81 -14.37 13.92 3.47
CA THR A 81 -14.66 12.50 3.26
C THR A 81 -16.08 12.32 2.76
N GLY A 82 -16.21 11.83 1.52
CA GLY A 82 -17.48 11.41 0.94
C GLY A 82 -17.71 9.90 1.04
N LYS A 83 -18.70 9.40 0.32
CA LYS A 83 -19.06 7.96 0.34
C LYS A 83 -18.02 7.05 -0.32
N LEU A 84 -17.24 7.56 -1.28
CA LEU A 84 -16.36 6.75 -2.14
C LEU A 84 -14.90 7.20 -2.10
N ARG A 85 -14.61 8.40 -1.59
CA ARG A 85 -13.27 8.96 -1.51
C ARG A 85 -13.14 9.96 -0.38
N SER A 86 -11.93 10.06 0.15
CA SER A 86 -11.47 11.22 0.89
C SER A 86 -10.59 12.07 -0.01
N VAL A 87 -10.60 13.38 0.19
CA VAL A 87 -9.74 14.34 -0.51
C VAL A 87 -9.18 15.33 0.50
N PHE A 88 -7.98 15.81 0.26
CA PHE A 88 -7.33 16.85 1.06
C PHE A 88 -6.25 17.55 0.24
N ASP A 89 -5.85 18.73 0.73
CA ASP A 89 -4.76 19.52 0.16
C ASP A 89 -3.55 19.58 1.09
N VAL A 90 -2.38 19.72 0.51
CA VAL A 90 -1.09 19.90 1.20
C VAL A 90 -0.42 21.14 0.61
N GLU A 91 -0.15 22.13 1.46
CA GLU A 91 0.70 23.27 1.08
C GLU A 91 2.17 22.85 1.16
N LEU A 92 2.90 22.99 0.06
CA LEU A 92 4.30 22.59 -0.05
C LEU A 92 5.22 23.79 0.26
N ALA A 93 5.28 24.19 1.52
CA ALA A 93 5.97 25.41 1.96
C ALA A 93 7.52 25.34 1.93
N GLN A 94 8.07 24.13 1.93
CA GLN A 94 9.50 23.81 1.91
C GLN A 94 9.93 23.16 0.59
N GLU A 95 11.20 23.37 0.22
CA GLU A 95 11.86 22.65 -0.89
C GLU A 95 12.30 21.27 -0.41
N GLY A 96 12.23 20.29 -1.29
CA GLY A 96 12.54 18.90 -1.02
C GLY A 96 11.32 17.98 -1.15
N THR A 97 11.50 16.77 -0.65
CA THR A 97 10.56 15.67 -0.82
C THR A 97 9.64 15.54 0.40
N TYR A 98 8.35 15.54 0.15
CA TYR A 98 7.29 15.23 1.11
C TYR A 98 6.92 13.76 1.00
N LYS A 99 6.62 13.15 2.14
CA LYS A 99 6.00 11.83 2.21
C LYS A 99 4.58 11.96 2.73
N ILE A 100 3.63 11.51 1.92
CA ILE A 100 2.21 11.45 2.28
C ILE A 100 1.87 9.98 2.49
N ALA A 101 1.50 9.62 3.72
CA ALA A 101 1.28 8.25 4.12
C ALA A 101 -0.04 8.07 4.85
N MET A 102 -0.71 6.96 4.59
CA MET A 102 -1.76 6.43 5.45
C MET A 102 -1.27 5.17 6.12
N VAL A 103 -1.14 5.22 7.44
CA VAL A 103 -0.60 4.11 8.24
C VAL A 103 -1.74 3.43 9.00
N ASN A 104 -1.92 2.14 8.76
CA ASN A 104 -2.88 1.30 9.46
C ASN A 104 -2.13 0.31 10.35
N GLU A 105 -2.20 0.49 11.66
CA GLU A 105 -1.70 -0.45 12.67
C GLU A 105 -2.87 -0.80 13.57
N GLY A 106 -3.19 -2.10 13.67
CA GLY A 106 -4.31 -2.52 14.49
C GLY A 106 -4.43 -4.03 14.65
N MET A 107 -5.23 -4.41 15.64
CA MET A 107 -5.61 -5.77 15.94
C MET A 107 -7.05 -6.02 15.50
N PHE A 108 -7.28 -7.24 15.04
CA PHE A 108 -8.59 -7.75 14.67
C PHE A 108 -8.81 -9.05 15.42
N ALA A 109 -10.04 -9.26 15.87
CA ALA A 109 -10.41 -10.54 16.45
C ALA A 109 -11.84 -10.94 16.11
N SER A 110 -12.04 -12.25 16.07
CA SER A 110 -13.35 -12.89 16.09
C SER A 110 -13.46 -13.76 17.34
N TYR A 111 -14.63 -13.78 17.97
CA TYR A 111 -14.90 -14.58 19.16
C TYR A 111 -16.39 -14.95 19.21
N LYS A 112 -16.75 -15.91 20.05
CA LYS A 112 -18.15 -16.21 20.40
C LYS A 112 -18.49 -15.65 21.77
N LEU A 113 -19.68 -15.06 21.92
CA LEU A 113 -20.21 -14.65 23.22
C LEU A 113 -21.67 -15.07 23.31
N GLY A 114 -22.01 -15.90 24.30
CA GLY A 114 -23.36 -16.47 24.41
C GLY A 114 -23.75 -17.32 23.21
N GLY A 115 -22.78 -17.92 22.50
CA GLY A 115 -22.99 -18.71 21.29
C GLY A 115 -22.99 -17.90 19.97
N GLU A 116 -23.03 -16.56 20.03
CA GLU A 116 -23.04 -15.70 18.84
C GLU A 116 -21.63 -15.28 18.42
N ALA A 117 -21.35 -15.32 17.12
CA ALA A 117 -20.10 -14.84 16.56
C ALA A 117 -20.04 -13.30 16.55
N LYS A 118 -18.98 -12.75 17.14
CA LYS A 118 -18.71 -11.32 17.23
C LYS A 118 -17.33 -11.00 16.69
N ARG A 119 -17.13 -9.73 16.33
CA ARG A 119 -15.85 -9.20 15.86
C ARG A 119 -15.43 -8.03 16.72
N TRP A 120 -14.13 -7.84 16.82
CA TRP A 120 -13.53 -6.70 17.49
C TRP A 120 -12.38 -6.16 16.63
N ARG A 121 -12.21 -4.85 16.67
CA ARG A 121 -11.09 -4.14 16.02
C ARG A 121 -10.65 -3.01 16.95
N GLY A 122 -9.35 -2.86 17.12
CA GLY A 122 -8.77 -1.81 17.95
C GLY A 122 -7.25 -1.83 17.90
N LYS A 123 -6.60 -1.12 18.82
CA LYS A 123 -5.14 -1.22 18.99
C LYS A 123 -4.79 -2.43 19.85
N ALA A 124 -3.56 -2.93 19.74
CA ALA A 124 -3.12 -4.06 20.57
C ALA A 124 -3.25 -3.79 22.08
N GLU A 125 -2.98 -2.56 22.53
CA GLU A 125 -3.14 -2.15 23.93
C GLU A 125 -4.58 -2.30 24.45
N ASP A 126 -5.58 -2.14 23.58
CA ASP A 126 -7.00 -2.21 23.94
C ASP A 126 -7.56 -3.64 23.90
N PHE A 127 -6.80 -4.61 23.37
CA PHE A 127 -7.30 -5.95 23.05
C PHE A 127 -7.89 -6.66 24.28
N LYS A 128 -7.15 -6.70 25.38
CA LYS A 128 -7.59 -7.41 26.60
C LYS A 128 -8.85 -6.82 27.21
N ALA A 129 -9.01 -5.50 27.15
CA ALA A 129 -10.22 -4.82 27.64
C ALA A 129 -11.39 -4.93 26.65
N GLY A 130 -11.09 -5.08 25.36
CA GLY A 130 -12.07 -5.12 24.28
C GLY A 130 -12.76 -6.47 24.07
N ILE A 131 -12.16 -7.56 24.55
CA ILE A 131 -12.77 -8.90 24.50
C ILE A 131 -13.59 -9.14 25.78
N PRO A 132 -14.93 -9.28 25.69
CA PRO A 132 -15.78 -9.44 26.87
C PRO A 132 -15.48 -10.72 27.67
N ALA A 133 -15.71 -10.67 28.99
CA ALA A 133 -15.67 -11.86 29.82
C ALA A 133 -16.68 -12.91 29.34
N GLY A 134 -16.29 -14.19 29.35
CA GLY A 134 -17.09 -15.29 28.81
C GLY A 134 -17.02 -15.43 27.28
N ALA A 135 -16.20 -14.63 26.59
CA ALA A 135 -15.87 -14.87 25.20
C ALA A 135 -15.11 -16.20 25.04
N THR A 136 -15.49 -16.99 24.04
CA THR A 136 -14.84 -18.25 23.67
C THR A 136 -14.42 -18.21 22.20
N GLU A 137 -13.62 -19.18 21.76
CA GLU A 137 -13.13 -19.27 20.36
C GLU A 137 -12.48 -17.96 19.87
N VAL A 138 -11.74 -17.27 20.75
CA VAL A 138 -11.04 -16.03 20.40
C VAL A 138 -9.94 -16.35 19.41
N SER A 139 -10.02 -15.75 18.23
CA SER A 139 -9.01 -15.79 17.19
C SER A 139 -8.64 -14.37 16.83
N ALA A 140 -7.36 -14.01 17.00
CA ALA A 140 -6.88 -12.67 16.77
C ALA A 140 -5.72 -12.62 15.76
N SER A 141 -5.59 -11.47 15.10
CA SER A 141 -4.50 -11.17 14.20
C SER A 141 -4.13 -9.69 14.24
N GLU A 142 -2.87 -9.42 13.91
CA GLU A 142 -2.34 -8.07 13.72
C GLU A 142 -2.36 -7.69 12.25
N SER A 143 -2.51 -6.40 11.99
CA SER A 143 -2.35 -5.83 10.65
C SER A 143 -1.53 -4.55 10.74
N LEU A 144 -0.45 -4.52 9.97
CA LEU A 144 0.39 -3.34 9.76
C LEU A 144 0.46 -3.07 8.27
N GLY A 145 -0.12 -1.96 7.83
CA GLY A 145 -0.19 -1.58 6.43
C GLY A 145 0.16 -0.11 6.24
N ARG A 146 0.70 0.23 5.07
CA ARG A 146 0.74 1.63 4.62
C ARG A 146 0.39 1.79 3.16
N VAL A 147 -0.15 2.96 2.86
CA VAL A 147 -0.36 3.47 1.51
C VAL A 147 0.40 4.78 1.44
N GLU A 148 1.32 4.91 0.48
CA GLU A 148 2.21 6.07 0.39
C GLU A 148 2.16 6.70 -1.01
N THR A 149 2.42 8.01 -1.04
CA THR A 149 2.82 8.74 -2.24
C THR A 149 3.77 9.86 -1.86
N PHE A 150 4.45 10.45 -2.85
CA PHE A 150 5.56 11.36 -2.65
C PHE A 150 5.42 12.55 -3.60
N ALA A 151 5.78 13.73 -3.11
CA ALA A 151 5.85 14.92 -3.93
C ALA A 151 7.14 15.68 -3.65
N THR A 152 7.74 16.28 -4.67
CA THR A 152 8.99 17.03 -4.57
C THR A 152 8.80 18.44 -5.06
N VAL A 153 9.24 19.41 -4.27
CA VAL A 153 9.42 20.81 -4.70
C VAL A 153 10.91 21.03 -4.95
N GLY A 154 11.29 21.54 -6.12
CA GLY A 154 12.69 21.83 -6.43
C GLY A 154 13.58 20.59 -6.35
N SER A 155 14.69 20.67 -5.61
CA SER A 155 15.67 19.58 -5.53
C SER A 155 15.19 18.43 -4.62
N PRO A 156 15.24 17.15 -5.06
CA PRO A 156 14.80 16.03 -4.23
C PRO A 156 15.67 15.82 -2.99
N THR A 157 15.04 15.44 -1.88
CA THR A 157 15.72 15.12 -0.60
C THR A 157 15.36 13.71 -0.14
N THR A 158 16.26 13.05 0.58
CA THR A 158 16.04 11.65 0.99
C THR A 158 15.66 11.45 2.46
N GLY A 159 15.63 12.51 3.27
CA GLY A 159 15.44 12.42 4.72
C GLY A 159 14.14 11.71 5.13
N VAL A 160 13.06 11.93 4.39
CA VAL A 160 11.73 11.32 4.63
C VAL A 160 11.70 9.80 4.42
N PHE A 161 12.71 9.21 3.77
CA PHE A 161 12.81 7.77 3.54
C PHE A 161 13.53 7.00 4.65
N LYS A 162 13.94 7.68 5.73
CA LYS A 162 14.44 6.98 6.91
C LYS A 162 13.34 6.05 7.45
N ALA A 163 13.63 4.75 7.44
CA ALA A 163 12.72 3.71 7.90
C ALA A 163 12.37 3.85 9.38
N SER A 164 11.10 3.64 9.71
CA SER A 164 10.58 3.57 11.08
C SER A 164 10.91 2.24 11.78
N GLY A 165 11.25 1.20 11.01
CA GLY A 165 11.58 -0.12 11.53
C GLY A 165 10.35 -0.97 11.87
N LYS A 166 9.17 -0.63 11.35
CA LYS A 166 7.92 -1.37 11.60
C LYS A 166 7.30 -1.81 10.30
N GLY A 167 6.92 -3.09 10.17
CA GLY A 167 6.19 -3.61 9.01
C GLY A 167 6.98 -3.52 7.70
N ILE A 168 6.29 -3.57 6.55
CA ILE A 168 6.95 -3.42 5.24
C ILE A 168 7.23 -1.94 4.96
N GLU A 169 8.46 -1.62 4.56
CA GLU A 169 8.92 -0.27 4.22
C GLU A 169 9.64 -0.26 2.88
N LEU A 170 9.39 0.75 2.06
CA LEU A 170 10.16 0.97 0.83
C LEU A 170 11.17 2.08 1.05
N VAL A 171 12.43 1.77 0.76
CA VAL A 171 13.55 2.72 0.74
C VAL A 171 14.00 2.86 -0.71
N PRO A 172 13.84 4.04 -1.34
CA PRO A 172 14.23 4.26 -2.72
C PRO A 172 15.75 4.25 -2.89
N VAL A 173 16.23 3.58 -3.93
CA VAL A 173 17.58 3.79 -4.48
C VAL A 173 17.48 4.83 -5.60
N THR A 174 16.48 4.70 -6.46
CA THR A 174 16.03 5.75 -7.40
C THR A 174 14.93 6.58 -6.74
N HIS A 175 15.02 7.91 -6.81
CA HIS A 175 14.06 8.80 -6.15
C HIS A 175 12.64 8.63 -6.74
N PRO A 176 11.57 8.56 -5.93
CA PRO A 176 10.22 8.22 -6.41
C PRO A 176 9.53 9.30 -7.24
N ASN A 177 10.10 10.52 -7.30
CA ASN A 177 9.68 11.60 -8.20
C ASN A 177 10.71 11.91 -9.30
N ASP A 178 11.62 10.96 -9.55
CA ASP A 178 12.63 11.00 -10.62
C ASP A 178 12.50 9.72 -11.46
N LEU A 179 11.30 9.51 -12.01
CA LEU A 179 10.94 8.30 -12.75
C LEU A 179 10.50 8.68 -14.16
N PHE A 180 11.16 8.09 -15.17
CA PHE A 180 10.88 8.35 -16.57
C PHE A 180 10.54 7.08 -17.34
N ALA A 181 9.66 7.24 -18.33
CA ALA A 181 9.30 6.17 -19.25
C ALA A 181 10.54 5.70 -20.04
N GLY A 182 10.68 4.38 -20.18
CA GLY A 182 11.84 3.73 -20.80
C GLY A 182 13.02 3.51 -19.85
N GLU A 183 12.97 4.03 -18.63
CA GLU A 183 14.05 3.92 -17.65
C GLU A 183 13.75 2.90 -16.56
N LYS A 184 14.83 2.47 -15.90
CA LYS A 184 14.80 1.54 -14.77
C LYS A 184 14.91 2.32 -13.47
N ALA A 185 14.09 1.97 -12.49
CA ALA A 185 14.20 2.45 -11.13
C ALA A 185 14.45 1.30 -10.15
N THR A 186 15.34 1.53 -9.20
CA THR A 186 15.65 0.56 -8.13
C THR A 186 15.04 1.01 -6.81
N PHE A 187 14.43 0.06 -6.10
CA PHE A 187 13.90 0.27 -4.75
C PHE A 187 14.32 -0.89 -3.85
N GLN A 188 14.26 -0.68 -2.54
CA GLN A 188 14.53 -1.70 -1.52
C GLN A 188 13.33 -1.86 -0.60
N LEU A 189 12.90 -3.10 -0.38
CA LEU A 189 11.89 -3.43 0.63
C LEU A 189 12.55 -3.92 1.91
N LEU A 190 12.07 -3.41 3.03
CA LEU A 190 12.41 -3.83 4.36
C LEU A 190 11.19 -4.44 5.05
N VAL A 191 11.40 -5.38 5.97
CA VAL A 191 10.42 -5.82 6.96
C VAL A 191 11.03 -5.59 8.34
N ASP A 192 10.37 -4.76 9.15
CA ASP A 192 10.83 -4.35 10.47
C ASP A 192 12.28 -3.82 10.45
N GLY A 193 12.58 -2.95 9.47
CA GLY A 193 13.89 -2.32 9.30
C GLY A 193 15.00 -3.21 8.71
N LYS A 194 14.70 -4.46 8.34
CA LYS A 194 15.66 -5.40 7.74
C LYS A 194 15.33 -5.67 6.28
N PRO A 195 16.32 -5.78 5.37
CA PRO A 195 16.10 -6.19 3.99
C PRO A 195 15.23 -7.45 3.89
N ALA A 196 14.19 -7.39 3.06
CA ALA A 196 13.20 -8.44 2.93
C ALA A 196 13.25 -9.08 1.54
N ALA A 197 13.82 -10.28 1.47
CA ALA A 197 13.91 -11.06 0.24
C ALA A 197 12.63 -11.84 -0.06
N GLY A 198 12.37 -12.11 -1.35
CA GLY A 198 11.29 -12.99 -1.78
C GLY A 198 9.89 -12.38 -1.74
N LEU A 199 9.74 -11.09 -1.42
CA LEU A 199 8.46 -10.41 -1.44
C LEU A 199 7.94 -10.32 -2.88
N LYS A 200 6.70 -10.74 -3.09
CA LYS A 200 5.99 -10.60 -4.38
C LYS A 200 5.49 -9.19 -4.53
N ILE A 201 5.79 -8.58 -5.66
CA ILE A 201 5.48 -7.19 -5.96
C ILE A 201 4.65 -7.17 -7.23
N GLU A 202 3.52 -6.48 -7.18
CA GLU A 202 2.67 -6.18 -8.32
C GLU A 202 2.75 -4.67 -8.58
N VAL A 203 3.03 -4.30 -9.82
CA VAL A 203 3.00 -2.91 -10.27
C VAL A 203 2.01 -2.80 -11.43
N VAL A 204 1.05 -1.87 -11.34
CA VAL A 204 -0.02 -1.73 -12.33
C VAL A 204 -0.08 -0.28 -12.80
N PRO A 205 0.04 -0.01 -14.11
CA PRO A 205 -0.21 1.32 -14.64
C PRO A 205 -1.68 1.69 -14.43
N GLY A 206 -1.95 2.95 -14.11
CA GLY A 206 -3.29 3.51 -13.97
C GLY A 206 -4.11 3.42 -15.25
N ALA A 207 -5.33 4.00 -15.20
CA ALA A 207 -6.29 3.98 -16.31
C ALA A 207 -6.67 2.56 -16.80
N THR A 208 -6.64 1.57 -15.91
CA THR A 208 -6.97 0.17 -16.23
C THR A 208 -8.39 0.01 -16.78
N ARG A 209 -9.33 0.87 -16.37
CA ARG A 209 -10.73 0.88 -16.84
C ARG A 209 -10.88 1.04 -18.37
N TYR A 210 -9.88 1.62 -19.05
CA TYR A 210 -9.92 1.89 -20.48
C TYR A 210 -9.03 0.96 -21.30
N ARG A 211 -8.57 -0.16 -20.72
CA ARG A 211 -7.76 -1.17 -21.39
C ARG A 211 -8.40 -2.54 -21.26
N ASP A 212 -8.19 -3.38 -22.27
CA ASP A 212 -8.59 -4.80 -22.22
C ASP A 212 -7.71 -5.59 -21.23
N GLN A 213 -6.48 -5.12 -20.97
CA GLN A 213 -5.52 -5.71 -20.05
C GLN A 213 -5.03 -4.68 -19.03
N GLN A 214 -4.84 -5.10 -17.79
CA GLN A 214 -4.35 -4.22 -16.72
C GLN A 214 -2.85 -3.90 -16.89
N ASN A 215 -2.10 -4.75 -17.59
CA ASN A 215 -0.66 -4.63 -17.85
C ASN A 215 0.16 -4.69 -16.55
N GLU A 216 -0.15 -5.66 -15.70
CA GLU A 216 0.55 -5.91 -14.45
C GLU A 216 2.02 -6.30 -14.70
N ILE A 217 2.93 -5.72 -13.91
CA ILE A 217 4.34 -6.06 -13.85
C ILE A 217 4.56 -6.80 -12.54
N HIS A 218 5.01 -8.05 -12.63
CA HIS A 218 5.28 -8.89 -11.46
C HIS A 218 6.78 -9.00 -11.21
N LEU A 219 7.18 -8.67 -9.98
CA LEU A 219 8.58 -8.68 -9.54
C LEU A 219 8.72 -9.47 -8.25
N THR A 220 9.97 -9.76 -7.86
CA THR A 220 10.28 -10.36 -6.57
C THR A 220 11.52 -9.70 -6.01
N SER A 221 11.50 -9.30 -4.73
CA SER A 221 12.68 -8.72 -4.09
C SER A 221 13.83 -9.73 -3.97
N GLY A 222 15.05 -9.28 -4.22
CA GLY A 222 16.28 -10.04 -4.11
C GLY A 222 16.74 -10.24 -2.66
N ALA A 223 17.90 -10.90 -2.49
CA ALA A 223 18.45 -11.23 -1.17
C ALA A 223 18.73 -9.99 -0.29
N ASP A 224 19.05 -8.86 -0.91
CA ASP A 224 19.25 -7.56 -0.26
C ASP A 224 17.96 -6.73 -0.18
N GLY A 225 16.80 -7.35 -0.43
CA GLY A 225 15.49 -6.69 -0.46
C GLY A 225 15.25 -5.80 -1.66
N LYS A 226 16.21 -5.68 -2.60
CA LYS A 226 16.05 -4.79 -3.76
C LYS A 226 15.26 -5.41 -4.89
N PHE A 227 14.63 -4.56 -5.68
CA PHE A 227 13.99 -4.91 -6.94
C PHE A 227 14.13 -3.76 -7.92
N GLU A 228 14.06 -4.08 -9.21
CA GLU A 228 14.15 -3.12 -10.31
C GLU A 228 12.83 -3.12 -11.08
N VAL A 229 12.28 -1.93 -11.32
CA VAL A 229 11.10 -1.73 -12.16
C VAL A 229 11.55 -1.06 -13.45
N ASN A 230 11.17 -1.62 -14.59
CA ASN A 230 11.25 -0.93 -15.89
C ASN A 230 9.91 -0.24 -16.16
N TRP A 231 9.91 1.06 -16.43
CA TRP A 231 8.68 1.83 -16.63
C TRP A 231 8.34 1.92 -18.12
N PRO A 232 7.37 1.16 -18.66
CA PRO A 232 7.16 1.10 -20.11
C PRO A 232 6.56 2.37 -20.71
N GLN A 233 5.84 3.17 -19.92
CA GLN A 233 5.16 4.38 -20.38
C GLN A 233 5.02 5.38 -19.23
N ALA A 234 4.73 6.64 -19.57
CA ALA A 234 4.41 7.66 -18.60
C ALA A 234 3.00 7.45 -18.00
N GLY A 235 2.80 7.93 -16.78
CA GLY A 235 1.51 7.91 -16.08
C GLY A 235 1.65 7.55 -14.60
N MET A 236 0.52 7.51 -13.91
CA MET A 236 0.45 7.05 -12.52
C MET A 236 0.54 5.52 -12.46
N TYR A 237 1.34 5.00 -11.54
CA TYR A 237 1.51 3.59 -11.27
C TYR A 237 1.16 3.27 -9.82
N TRP A 238 0.53 2.13 -9.61
CA TRP A 238 0.25 1.58 -8.30
C TRP A 238 1.15 0.37 -8.06
N LEU A 239 1.82 0.32 -6.92
CA LEU A 239 2.65 -0.79 -6.49
C LEU A 239 2.05 -1.37 -5.21
N GLU A 240 1.97 -2.69 -5.13
CA GLU A 240 1.63 -3.41 -3.90
C GLU A 240 2.60 -4.56 -3.63
N THR A 241 2.82 -4.77 -2.34
CA THR A 241 3.40 -6.00 -1.81
C THR A 241 2.78 -6.31 -0.45
N ALA A 242 2.67 -7.59 -0.12
CA ALA A 242 2.16 -8.05 1.14
C ALA A 242 2.94 -9.28 1.64
N SER A 243 2.91 -9.49 2.95
CA SER A 243 3.44 -10.70 3.57
C SER A 243 2.67 -11.01 4.85
N GLU A 244 2.83 -12.23 5.34
CA GLU A 244 2.26 -12.66 6.61
C GLU A 244 3.34 -13.38 7.42
N ASP A 245 3.36 -13.18 8.73
CA ASP A 245 4.23 -13.90 9.65
C ASP A 245 3.54 -14.11 11.02
N ALA A 246 4.27 -14.72 11.95
CA ALA A 246 3.81 -14.96 13.32
C ALA A 246 4.46 -14.00 14.34
N LYS A 247 5.07 -12.88 13.90
CA LYS A 247 5.76 -11.93 14.78
C LYS A 247 4.76 -10.93 15.37
N THR A 248 3.87 -11.42 16.20
CA THR A 248 2.84 -10.61 16.85
C THR A 248 3.32 -10.01 18.16
N THR A 249 2.71 -8.90 18.57
CA THR A 249 2.94 -8.24 19.86
C THR A 249 2.16 -8.88 21.01
N LEU A 250 1.10 -9.64 20.71
CA LEU A 250 0.27 -10.33 21.69
C LEU A 250 0.25 -11.85 21.45
N PRO A 251 0.35 -12.68 22.51
CA PRO A 251 0.25 -14.15 22.39
C PRO A 251 -1.08 -14.65 21.79
N ASP A 252 -2.16 -13.89 22.00
CA ASP A 252 -3.49 -14.22 21.47
C ASP A 252 -3.59 -14.02 19.94
N ALA A 253 -2.72 -13.19 19.37
CA ALA A 253 -2.60 -13.01 17.94
C ALA A 253 -1.64 -14.05 17.37
N LYS A 254 -2.14 -14.93 16.50
CA LYS A 254 -1.34 -16.01 15.89
C LYS A 254 -0.70 -15.63 14.56
N GLN A 255 -1.13 -14.50 14.01
CA GLN A 255 -0.76 -14.06 12.67
C GLN A 255 -0.67 -12.53 12.65
N ARG A 256 0.33 -12.03 11.94
CA ARG A 256 0.49 -10.63 11.57
C ARG A 256 0.47 -10.52 10.06
N ARG A 257 -0.40 -9.65 9.55
CA ARG A 257 -0.51 -9.31 8.14
C ARG A 257 0.20 -8.00 7.88
N LEU A 258 1.07 -8.00 6.89
CA LEU A 258 1.83 -6.83 6.47
C LEU A 258 1.41 -6.44 5.05
N SER A 259 1.20 -5.15 4.82
CA SER A 259 0.97 -4.63 3.47
C SER A 259 1.72 -3.32 3.24
N TYR A 260 2.12 -3.11 1.99
CA TYR A 260 2.69 -1.86 1.52
C TYR A 260 2.13 -1.56 0.15
N VAL A 261 1.63 -0.34 0.00
CA VAL A 261 1.21 0.22 -1.27
C VAL A 261 1.92 1.54 -1.48
N ALA A 262 2.34 1.80 -2.72
CA ALA A 262 2.76 3.12 -3.16
C ALA A 262 2.12 3.52 -4.48
N VAL A 263 1.87 4.81 -4.64
CA VAL A 263 1.52 5.43 -5.93
C VAL A 263 2.67 6.31 -6.39
N PHE A 264 3.14 6.05 -7.60
CA PHE A 264 4.22 6.77 -8.26
C PHE A 264 3.71 7.45 -9.53
N GLU A 265 4.31 8.59 -9.88
CA GLU A 265 4.14 9.21 -11.19
C GLU A 265 5.41 8.95 -12.01
N VAL A 266 5.23 8.46 -13.23
CA VAL A 266 6.30 8.31 -14.22
C VAL A 266 6.08 9.35 -15.31
N LEU A 267 7.10 10.16 -15.59
CA LEU A 267 7.05 11.22 -16.59
C LEU A 267 7.53 10.74 -17.96
N SER A 268 7.15 11.45 -19.01
CA SER A 268 7.80 11.29 -20.32
C SER A 268 9.18 11.96 -20.28
N GLN A 269 10.11 11.46 -21.11
CA GLN A 269 11.35 12.18 -21.41
C GLN A 269 11.07 13.47 -22.19
#